data_AF-A0A8T1HVG4-F1
#
_entry.id   AF-A0A8T1HVG4-F1
#
_cell.length_a   1.000
_cell.length_b   1.000
_cell.length_c   1.000
_cell.angle_alpha   90.00
_cell.angle_beta   90.00
_cell.angle_gamma   90.00
#
_symmetry.space_group_name_H-M   'P 1'
#
loop_
_entity.id
_entity.type
_entity.pdbx_description
1 polymer ?
#
loop_
_entity_poly.entity_id
_entity_poly.type
_entity_poly.pdbx_seq_one_letter_code
_entity_poly.pdbx_strand_id
1 'polypeptide(L)'
;MDQVAVQPERRRRIAVTQSEEARWRNTKSVQTGDADKLSYREAKEAWKWSDKFVLTEHQIIYYAGLNRRRGTDQEEGIQLRLVVPTTMVQQVLQKCHDWLEASIREWFGLTNE
;
A
#
# COMPACT_ATOMS: atom_id res chain seq x y z
N MET A 1 -22.73 -22.50 11.95
CA MET A 1 -21.52 -21.66 12.11
C MET A 1 -21.79 -20.68 13.23
N ASP A 2 -21.03 -20.76 14.33
CA ASP A 2 -21.27 -20.01 15.55
C ASP A 2 -21.07 -18.49 15.33
N GLN A 3 -22.16 -17.73 15.40
CA GLN A 3 -22.20 -16.29 15.11
C GLN A 3 -21.33 -15.47 16.09
N VAL A 4 -21.05 -16.01 17.28
CA VAL A 4 -20.34 -15.32 18.35
C VAL A 4 -18.82 -15.29 18.11
N ALA A 5 -18.25 -16.31 17.44
CA ALA A 5 -16.83 -16.34 17.09
C ALA A 5 -16.49 -15.47 15.85
N VAL A 6 -17.48 -15.19 14.99
CA VAL A 6 -17.29 -14.39 13.77
C VAL A 6 -17.12 -12.89 14.07
N GLN A 7 -17.78 -12.39 15.11
CA GLN A 7 -17.72 -10.98 15.52
C GLN A 7 -16.34 -10.51 16.01
N PRO A 8 -15.66 -11.21 16.95
CA PRO A 8 -14.32 -10.82 17.40
C PRO A 8 -13.29 -10.91 16.27
N GLU A 9 -13.40 -11.92 15.40
CA GLU A 9 -12.53 -12.05 14.23
C GLU A 9 -12.73 -10.92 13.22
N ARG A 10 -13.98 -10.51 12.96
CA ARG A 10 -14.28 -9.33 12.12
C ARG A 10 -13.72 -8.05 12.74
N ARG A 11 -13.92 -7.82 14.04
CA ARG A 11 -13.38 -6.65 14.75
C ARG A 11 -11.86 -6.62 14.71
N ARG A 12 -11.21 -7.77 14.87
CA ARG A 12 -9.76 -7.91 14.76
C ARG A 12 -9.25 -7.50 13.38
N ARG A 13 -9.88 -8.00 12.31
CA ARG A 13 -9.53 -7.62 10.93
C ARG A 13 -9.69 -6.13 10.68
N ILE A 14 -10.79 -5.53 11.15
CA ILE A 14 -11.04 -4.09 11.02
C ILE A 14 -9.97 -3.28 11.78
N ALA A 15 -9.64 -3.66 13.01
CA ALA A 15 -8.64 -2.97 13.81
C ALA A 15 -7.25 -3.02 13.18
N VAL A 16 -6.84 -4.17 12.64
CA VAL A 16 -5.57 -4.30 11.91
C VAL A 16 -5.54 -3.36 10.71
N THR A 17 -6.60 -3.38 9.90
CA THR A 17 -6.71 -2.53 8.72
C THR A 17 -6.68 -1.04 9.06
N GLN A 18 -7.41 -0.60 10.10
CA GLN A 18 -7.40 0.79 10.55
C GLN A 18 -6.04 1.21 11.11
N SER A 19 -5.35 0.31 11.83
CA SER A 19 -4.00 0.58 12.34
C SER A 19 -2.96 0.73 11.21
N GLU A 20 -3.10 -0.05 10.14
CA GLU A 20 -2.27 0.03 8.94
C GLU A 20 -2.50 1.36 8.19
N GLU A 21 -3.77 1.73 7.96
CA GLU A 21 -4.09 3.02 7.34
C GLU A 21 -3.59 4.21 8.17
N ALA A 22 -3.77 4.17 9.49
CA ALA A 22 -3.25 5.22 10.38
C ALA A 22 -1.73 5.33 10.29
N ARG A 23 -1.03 4.20 10.25
CA ARG A 23 0.42 4.18 10.07
C ARG A 23 0.86 4.83 8.75
N TRP A 24 0.16 4.52 7.66
CA TRP A 24 0.46 5.14 6.36
C TRP A 24 0.14 6.63 6.35
N ARG A 25 -0.99 7.06 6.92
CA ARG A 25 -1.32 8.49 7.05
C ARG A 25 -0.24 9.24 7.84
N ASN A 26 0.19 8.72 8.98
CA ASN A 26 1.21 9.34 9.81
C ASN A 26 2.57 9.43 9.08
N THR A 27 2.90 8.39 8.30
CA THR A 27 4.13 8.36 7.48
C THR A 27 4.08 9.40 6.35
N LYS A 28 2.91 9.64 5.75
CA LYS A 28 2.74 10.75 4.78
C LYS A 28 2.90 12.10 5.46
N SER A 29 2.25 12.32 6.60
CA SER A 29 2.33 13.60 7.32
C SER A 29 3.78 13.94 7.70
N VAL A 30 4.57 12.97 8.17
CA VAL A 30 6.00 13.20 8.46
C VAL A 30 6.79 13.56 7.19
N GLN A 31 6.58 12.88 6.07
CA GLN A 31 7.30 13.17 4.81
C GLN A 31 6.87 14.50 4.16
N THR A 32 5.62 14.92 4.35
CA THR A 32 5.10 16.21 3.86
C THR A 32 5.49 17.38 4.78
N GLY A 33 6.10 17.12 5.95
CA GLY A 33 6.45 18.15 6.94
C GLY A 33 5.30 18.57 7.86
N ASP A 34 4.16 17.88 7.79
CA ASP A 34 2.95 18.09 8.60
C ASP A 34 2.97 17.32 9.95
N ALA A 35 4.17 17.04 10.48
CA ALA A 35 4.34 16.23 11.69
C ALA A 35 3.73 16.87 12.94
N ASP A 36 3.54 18.18 12.96
CA ASP A 36 2.95 18.95 14.07
C ASP A 36 1.48 18.57 14.35
N LYS A 37 0.81 17.94 13.38
CA LYS A 37 -0.58 17.45 13.50
C LYS A 37 -0.65 16.08 14.20
N LEU A 38 0.50 15.43 14.45
CA LEU A 38 0.59 14.11 15.07
C LEU A 38 0.97 14.20 16.55
N SER A 39 0.54 13.23 17.35
CA SER A 39 1.11 13.09 18.70
C SER A 39 2.59 12.69 18.63
N TYR A 40 3.35 13.02 19.68
CA TYR A 40 4.78 12.67 19.77
C TYR A 40 5.08 11.18 19.49
N ARG A 41 4.23 10.28 20.01
CA ARG A 41 4.38 8.83 19.81
C ARG A 41 4.15 8.42 18.35
N GLU A 42 3.14 9.02 17.71
CA GLU A 42 2.81 8.76 16.31
C GLU A 42 3.88 9.29 15.36
N ALA A 43 4.37 10.51 15.63
CA ALA A 43 5.49 11.08 14.89
C ALA A 43 6.74 10.20 15.02
N LYS A 44 7.10 9.78 16.24
CA LYS A 44 8.28 8.93 16.48
C LYS A 44 8.21 7.58 15.75
N GLU A 45 7.05 6.93 15.79
CA GLU A 45 6.84 5.68 15.03
C GLU A 45 6.89 5.91 13.52
N ALA A 46 6.33 7.00 13.01
CA ALA A 46 6.41 7.34 11.59
C ALA A 46 7.86 7.64 11.13
N TRP A 47 8.61 8.41 11.91
CA TRP A 47 10.04 8.69 11.67
C TRP A 47 10.90 7.43 11.66
N LYS A 48 10.58 6.42 12.47
CA LYS A 48 11.32 5.14 12.46
C LYS A 48 11.27 4.43 11.10
N TRP A 49 10.20 4.66 10.33
CA TRP A 49 9.97 4.01 9.06
C TRP A 49 10.13 4.93 7.87
N SER A 50 10.16 6.26 8.06
CA SER A 50 10.23 7.25 6.98
C SER A 50 11.39 6.99 6.03
N ASP A 51 12.56 6.62 6.55
CA ASP A 51 13.77 6.40 5.74
C ASP A 51 13.66 5.22 4.76
N LYS A 52 12.67 4.32 4.96
CA LYS A 52 12.43 3.16 4.09
C LYS A 52 11.36 3.43 3.04
N PHE A 53 10.75 4.61 3.08
CA PHE A 53 9.64 4.96 2.20
C PHE A 53 9.95 6.24 1.43
N VAL A 54 9.41 6.32 0.22
CA VAL A 54 9.49 7.50 -0.64
C VAL A 54 8.06 7.90 -0.97
N LEU A 55 7.70 9.13 -0.62
CA LEU A 55 6.44 9.76 -1.00
C LEU A 55 6.61 10.50 -2.32
N THR A 56 5.78 10.21 -3.30
CA THR A 56 5.70 11.00 -4.53
C THR A 56 4.72 12.16 -4.38
N GLU A 57 4.79 13.12 -5.30
CA GLU A 57 3.90 14.28 -5.38
C GLU A 57 2.40 13.90 -5.31
N HIS A 58 2.03 12.79 -5.94
CA HIS A 58 0.67 12.25 -5.97
C HIS A 58 0.22 11.57 -4.66
N GLN A 59 0.94 11.82 -3.56
CA GLN A 59 0.67 11.19 -2.25
C GLN A 59 0.75 9.66 -2.28
N ILE A 60 1.54 9.09 -3.20
CA ILE A 60 1.76 7.64 -3.32
C ILE A 60 3.03 7.28 -2.58
N ILE A 61 2.94 6.27 -1.70
CA ILE A 61 4.10 5.76 -0.95
C ILE A 61 4.71 4.57 -1.68
N TYR A 62 6.02 4.60 -1.86
CA TYR A 62 6.84 3.48 -2.31
C TYR A 62 7.74 3.01 -1.18
N TYR A 63 7.87 1.70 -1.03
CA TYR A 63 8.90 1.10 -0.20
C TYR A 63 10.22 1.08 -0.98
N ALA A 64 11.23 1.76 -0.46
CA ALA A 64 12.59 1.74 -0.96
C ALA A 64 13.37 0.66 -0.20
N GLY A 65 13.43 -0.53 -0.78
CA GLY A 65 14.13 -1.68 -0.20
C GLY A 65 15.33 -2.09 -1.03
N LEU A 66 16.40 -2.54 -0.36
CA LEU A 66 17.48 -3.25 -1.04
C LEU A 66 16.94 -4.58 -1.58
N ASN A 67 17.21 -4.86 -2.86
CA ASN A 67 16.76 -6.08 -3.51
C ASN A 67 17.58 -7.29 -3.02
N ARG A 68 17.26 -7.82 -1.82
CA ARG A 68 17.86 -9.08 -1.33
C ARG A 68 17.21 -10.30 -2.00
N ARG A 69 17.16 -10.35 -3.33
CA ARG A 69 16.88 -11.61 -4.00
C ARG A 69 18.12 -12.49 -3.85
N ARG A 70 17.99 -13.56 -3.07
CA ARG A 70 19.00 -14.62 -2.96
C ARG A 70 19.19 -15.23 -4.35
N GLY A 71 20.33 -14.96 -4.97
CA GLY A 71 20.78 -15.65 -6.18
C GLY A 71 21.01 -14.68 -7.33
N THR A 72 22.26 -14.70 -7.81
CA THR A 72 22.82 -14.10 -9.03
C THR A 72 22.96 -12.58 -9.04
N ASP A 73 24.21 -12.13 -8.89
CA ASP A 73 24.84 -10.89 -9.44
C ASP A 73 23.90 -9.86 -10.07
N GLN A 74 22.96 -9.32 -9.31
CA GLN A 74 22.23 -8.12 -9.68
C GLN A 74 22.68 -7.03 -8.74
N GLU A 75 23.22 -5.98 -9.36
CA GLU A 75 23.57 -4.69 -8.80
C GLU A 75 22.73 -4.37 -7.56
N GLU A 76 23.40 -3.94 -6.49
CA GLU A 76 22.80 -3.48 -5.25
C GLU A 76 21.99 -2.18 -5.48
N GLY A 77 20.93 -2.27 -6.28
CA GLY A 77 20.05 -1.18 -6.64
C GLY A 77 18.89 -1.06 -5.65
N ILE A 78 18.50 0.18 -5.35
CA ILE A 78 17.27 0.48 -4.64
C ILE A 78 16.09 0.08 -5.53
N GLN A 79 15.29 -0.89 -5.11
CA GLN A 79 14.05 -1.25 -5.79
C GLN A 79 12.86 -0.58 -5.10
N LEU A 80 12.12 0.23 -5.85
CA LEU A 80 10.87 0.81 -5.38
C LEU A 80 9.72 -0.20 -5.54
N ARG A 81 8.97 -0.42 -4.46
CA ARG A 81 7.75 -1.26 -4.47
C ARG A 81 6.55 -0.43 -4.04
N LEU A 82 5.51 -0.40 -4.87
CA LEU A 82 4.28 0.31 -4.55
C LEU A 82 3.65 -0.27 -3.28
N VAL A 83 3.35 0.59 -2.30
CA VAL A 83 2.62 0.19 -1.09
C VAL A 83 1.13 0.36 -1.35
N VAL A 84 0.42 -0.76 -1.37
CA VAL A 84 -1.04 -0.78 -1.51
C VAL A 84 -1.65 -1.09 -0.13
N PRO A 85 -2.45 -0.18 0.45
CA PRO A 85 -3.20 -0.48 1.67
C PRO A 85 -4.08 -1.71 1.47
N THR A 86 -4.20 -2.53 2.50
CA THR A 86 -5.00 -3.78 2.44
C THR A 86 -6.46 -3.52 2.05
N THR A 87 -7.03 -2.36 2.41
CA THR A 87 -8.38 -1.91 1.99
C THR A 87 -8.53 -1.71 0.48
N MET A 88 -7.43 -1.40 -0.21
CA MET A 88 -7.43 -1.05 -1.63
C MET A 88 -7.00 -2.20 -2.53
N VAL A 89 -6.53 -3.33 -1.97
CA VAL A 89 -6.05 -4.48 -2.75
C VAL A 89 -7.11 -4.97 -3.73
N GLN A 90 -8.37 -5.11 -3.29
CA GLN A 90 -9.45 -5.56 -4.17
C GLN A 90 -9.71 -4.57 -5.32
N GLN A 91 -9.67 -3.26 -5.03
CA GLN A 91 -9.89 -2.24 -6.06
C GLN A 91 -8.76 -2.20 -7.08
N VAL A 92 -7.51 -2.32 -6.63
CA VAL A 92 -6.34 -2.36 -7.50
C VAL A 92 -6.39 -3.61 -8.39
N LEU A 93 -6.67 -4.79 -7.82
CA LEU A 93 -6.79 -6.03 -8.58
C LEU A 93 -7.92 -5.96 -9.62
N GLN A 94 -9.07 -5.39 -9.24
CA GLN A 94 -10.19 -5.23 -10.17
C GLN A 94 -9.81 -4.32 -11.33
N LYS A 95 -9.20 -3.15 -11.06
CA LYS A 95 -8.75 -2.25 -12.13
C LYS A 95 -7.71 -2.89 -13.05
N CYS A 96 -6.81 -3.71 -12.51
CA CYS A 96 -5.85 -4.47 -13.33
C CYS A 96 -6.56 -5.48 -14.23
N HIS A 97 -7.57 -6.17 -13.72
CA HIS A 97 -8.39 -7.09 -14.51
C HIS A 97 -9.16 -6.35 -15.62
N ASP A 98 -9.84 -5.26 -15.27
CA ASP A 98 -10.61 -4.46 -16.23
C ASP A 98 -9.70 -3.86 -17.32
N TRP A 99 -8.50 -3.40 -16.94
CA TRP A 99 -7.51 -2.89 -17.89
C TRP A 99 -7.00 -3.98 -18.83
N LEU A 100 -6.69 -5.17 -18.31
CA LEU A 100 -6.27 -6.32 -19.13
C LEU A 100 -7.38 -6.74 -20.11
N GLU A 101 -8.62 -6.85 -19.64
CA GLU A 101 -9.78 -7.18 -20.46
C GLU A 101 -10.04 -6.12 -21.53
N ALA A 102 -9.94 -4.84 -21.19
CA ALA A 102 -10.09 -3.73 -22.14
C ALA A 102 -8.99 -3.79 -23.22
N SER A 103 -7.73 -4.01 -22.83
CA SER A 103 -6.64 -4.19 -23.79
C SER A 103 -6.87 -5.41 -24.68
N ILE A 104 -7.28 -6.55 -24.13
CA ILE A 104 -7.58 -7.75 -24.93
C ILE A 104 -8.71 -7.45 -25.94
N ARG A 105 -9.78 -6.76 -25.52
CA ARG A 105 -10.90 -6.40 -26.40
C ARG A 105 -10.50 -5.44 -27.52
N GLU A 106 -9.63 -4.47 -27.24
CA GLU A 106 -9.06 -3.56 -28.24
C GLU A 106 -8.25 -4.33 -29.29
N TRP A 107 -7.43 -5.28 -28.84
CA TRP A 107 -6.64 -6.14 -29.73
C TRP A 107 -7.47 -7.08 -30.59
N PHE A 108 -8.63 -7.53 -30.10
CA PHE A 108 -9.56 -8.39 -30.86
C PHE A 108 -10.63 -7.61 -31.64
N GLY A 109 -10.63 -6.27 -31.59
CA GLY A 109 -11.60 -5.45 -32.32
C GLY A 109 -13.06 -5.67 -31.89
N LEU A 110 -13.29 -6.14 -30.66
CA LEU A 110 -14.63 -6.38 -30.10
C LEU A 110 -15.20 -5.07 -29.52
N THR A 111 -15.37 -4.06 -30.37
CA THR A 111 -16.21 -2.90 -30.04
C THR A 111 -17.64 -3.27 -30.39
N ASN A 112 -18.48 -3.53 -29.38
CA ASN A 112 -19.92 -3.64 -29.60
C ASN A 112 -20.44 -2.27 -30.07
N GLU A 113 -21.08 -2.29 -31.24
CA GLU A 113 -21.97 -1.25 -31.76
C GLU A 113 -23.16 -1.00 -30.81
#